data_AF-A0AAJ6N471-F1
#
_entry.id   AF-A0AAJ6N471-F1
#
_cell.length_a   1.000
_cell.length_b   1.000
_cell.length_c   1.000
_cell.angle_alpha   90.00
_cell.angle_beta   90.00
_cell.angle_gamma   90.00
#
_symmetry.space_group_name_H-M   'P 1'
#
loop_
_entity.id
_entity.type
_entity.pdbx_description
1 polymer ?
#
loop_
_entity_poly.entity_id
_entity_poly.type
_entity_poly.pdbx_seq_one_letter_code
_entity_poly.pdbx_strand_id
1 'polypeptide(L)' 'MVSAEASLRESGIQLPQAPKPFGAYVEAVQTGNLLLLTGMLTVENQKPKFVGRVGKELDGAAAKGSGRRL' A
#
# COMPACT_ATOMS: atom_id res chain seq x y z
N MET A 1 -16.60 -4.09 -20.45
CA MET A 1 -16.13 -3.80 -19.07
C MET A 1 -14.63 -3.89 -19.08
N VAL A 2 -13.92 -2.83 -18.68
CA VAL A 2 -12.46 -2.86 -18.52
C VAL A 2 -12.17 -3.47 -17.14
N SER A 3 -11.24 -4.43 -17.06
CA SER A 3 -10.90 -5.08 -15.78
C SER A 3 -9.99 -4.18 -14.94
N ALA A 4 -9.93 -4.41 -13.63
CA ALA A 4 -9.05 -3.64 -12.74
C ALA A 4 -7.57 -3.75 -13.16
N GLU A 5 -7.15 -4.92 -13.64
CA GLU A 5 -5.80 -5.17 -14.16
C GLU A 5 -5.52 -4.35 -15.42
N ALA A 6 -6.51 -4.21 -16.31
CA ALA A 6 -6.37 -3.40 -17.51
C ALA A 6 -6.22 -1.91 -17.16
N SER A 7 -7.03 -1.39 -16.23
CA SER A 7 -6.90 0.01 -15.76
C SER A 7 -5.57 0.29 -15.05
N LEU A 8 -5.05 -0.67 -14.27
CA LEU A 8 -3.73 -0.54 -13.65
C LEU A 8 -2.61 -0.48 -14.70
N ARG A 9 -2.68 -1.33 -15.73
CA ARG A 9 -1.71 -1.34 -16.84
C ARG A 9 -1.73 -0.03 -17.64
N GLU A 10 -2.90 0.49 -17.96
CA GLU A 10 -3.06 1.78 -18.65
C GLU A 10 -2.50 2.95 -17.84
N SER A 11 -2.61 2.88 -16.51
CA SER A 11 -2.06 3.88 -15.59
C SER A 11 -0.56 3.72 -15.32
N GLY A 12 0.09 2.70 -15.89
CA GLY A 12 1.51 2.39 -15.66
C GLY A 12 1.81 1.91 -14.23
N ILE A 13 0.81 1.39 -13.50
CA ILE A 13 0.94 0.91 -12.13
C ILE A 13 1.20 -0.59 -12.15
N GLN A 14 2.33 -1.01 -11.59
CA GLN A 14 2.63 -2.43 -11.35
C GLN A 14 2.36 -2.73 -9.89
N LEU A 15 1.53 -3.76 -9.63
CA LEU A 15 1.28 -4.19 -8.25
C LEU A 15 2.55 -4.85 -7.70
N PRO A 16 2.99 -4.47 -6.50
CA PRO A 16 4.09 -5.14 -5.82
C PRO A 16 3.66 -6.54 -5.39
N GLN A 17 4.65 -7.38 -5.05
CA GLN A 17 4.37 -8.60 -4.31
C GLN A 17 3.77 -8.25 -2.94
N ALA A 18 2.80 -9.06 -2.49
CA ALA A 18 2.20 -8.89 -1.17
C ALA A 18 3.29 -8.82 -0.07
N PRO A 19 3.25 -7.79 0.80
CA PRO A 19 4.24 -7.63 1.85
C PRO A 19 4.08 -8.71 2.91
N LYS A 20 5.21 -9.20 3.45
CA LYS A 20 5.18 -10.08 4.62
C LYS A 20 4.70 -9.29 5.85
N PRO A 21 3.91 -9.90 6.75
CA PRO A 21 3.53 -9.27 8.01
C PRO A 21 4.75 -8.85 8.82
N PHE A 22 4.68 -7.67 9.46
CA PHE A 22 5.75 -7.14 10.33
C PHE A 22 5.70 -7.71 11.76
N GLY A 23 4.76 -8.61 12.05
CA GLY A 23 4.58 -9.22 13.36
C GLY A 23 3.70 -10.47 13.30
N ALA A 24 3.24 -10.93 14.46
CA ALA A 24 2.41 -12.14 14.58
C ALA A 24 0.95 -11.88 14.18
N TYR A 25 0.73 -11.52 12.91
CA TYR A 25 -0.59 -11.34 12.30
C TYR A 25 -0.54 -11.76 10.82
N VAL A 26 -1.71 -11.95 10.19
CA VAL A 26 -1.85 -12.33 8.77
C VAL A 26 -2.11 -11.10 7.88
N GLU A 27 -1.79 -11.14 6.59
CA GLU A 27 -1.97 -9.97 5.71
C GLU A 27 -3.44 -9.54 5.58
N ALA A 28 -4.34 -10.52 5.55
CA ALA A 28 -5.77 -10.33 5.39
C ALA A 28 -6.57 -11.43 6.10
N VAL A 29 -7.79 -11.09 6.53
CA VAL A 29 -8.77 -12.06 7.06
C VAL A 29 -10.07 -11.91 6.29
N GLN A 30 -10.64 -13.03 5.84
CA GLN A 30 -11.97 -13.03 5.22
C GLN A 30 -13.01 -13.55 6.23
N THR A 31 -14.09 -12.79 6.42
CA THR A 31 -15.25 -13.21 7.21
C THR A 31 -16.51 -13.10 6.35
N GLY A 32 -17.01 -14.24 5.87
CA GLY A 32 -18.12 -14.29 4.92
C GLY A 32 -17.75 -13.60 3.59
N ASN A 33 -18.46 -12.51 3.28
CA ASN A 33 -18.26 -11.70 2.09
C ASN A 33 -17.36 -10.47 2.32
N LEU A 34 -16.76 -10.32 3.51
CA LEU A 34 -15.87 -9.20 3.84
C LEU A 34 -14.42 -9.66 3.88
N LEU A 35 -13.55 -8.98 3.11
CA LEU A 35 -12.10 -9.14 3.17
C LEU A 35 -11.49 -7.95 3.91
N LEU A 36 -10.94 -8.21 5.09
CA LEU A 36 -10.30 -7.21 5.96
C LEU A 36 -8.79 -7.26 5.72
N LEU A 37 -8.23 -6.17 5.18
CA LEU A 37 -6.79 -6.02 5.01
C LEU A 37 -6.19 -5.38 6.25
N THR A 38 -5.02 -5.87 6.67
CA THR A 38 -4.25 -5.19 7.71
C THR A 38 -3.65 -3.87 7.19
N GLY A 39 -3.26 -2.98 8.10
CA GLY A 39 -2.68 -1.69 7.72
C GLY A 39 -1.46 -1.87 6.81
N MET A 40 -1.57 -1.42 5.57
CA MET A 40 -0.48 -1.49 4.59
C MET A 40 0.39 -0.24 4.69
N LEU A 41 1.68 -0.46 4.93
CA LEU A 41 2.70 0.59 4.92
C LEU A 41 3.31 0.69 3.52
N THR A 42 3.73 1.91 3.14
CA THR A 42 4.57 2.11 1.96
C THR A 42 5.99 1.63 2.23
N VAL A 43 6.19 0.35 1.94
CA VAL A 43 7.44 -0.35 2.19
C VAL A 43 8.16 -0.62 0.87
N GLU A 44 9.43 -0.26 0.82
CA GLU A 44 10.33 -0.56 -0.30
C GLU A 44 11.46 -1.42 0.27
N ASN A 45 11.61 -2.65 -0.22
CA ASN A 45 12.57 -3.63 0.33
C ASN A 45 12.44 -3.85 1.85
N GLN A 46 11.20 -3.98 2.34
CA GLN A 46 10.86 -4.14 3.78
C GLN A 46 11.30 -2.97 4.69
N LYS A 47 11.67 -1.82 4.11
CA LYS A 47 11.96 -0.61 4.87
C LYS A 47 10.86 0.43 4.62
N PRO A 48 10.39 1.14 5.65
CA PRO A 48 9.42 2.21 5.47
C PRO A 48 10.04 3.31 4.61
N LYS A 49 9.39 3.64 3.50
CA LYS A 49 9.88 4.64 2.54
C LYS A 49 9.73 6.06 3.05
N PHE A 50 8.70 6.31 3.85
CA PHE A 50 8.40 7.60 4.45
C PHE A 50 8.35 7.43 5.98
N VAL A 51 9.20 8.16 6.68
CA VAL A 51 9.26 8.16 8.15
C VAL A 51 9.25 9.61 8.62
N GLY A 52 8.27 9.96 9.46
CA GLY A 52 8.12 11.33 9.98
C GLY A 52 6.68 11.82 9.98
N ARG A 53 6.46 13.03 10.50
CA ARG A 53 5.15 13.69 10.56
C ARG A 53 5.01 14.63 9.36
N VAL A 54 3.84 14.58 8.72
CA VAL A 54 3.49 15.53 7.66
C VAL A 54 3.42 16.95 8.23
N GLY A 55 4.03 17.92 7.54
CA GLY A 55 4.15 19.31 7.99
C GLY A 55 5.35 19.58 8.92
N LYS A 56 6.14 18.55 9.27
CA LYS A 56 7.42 18.70 9.97
C LYS A 56 8.54 18.04 9.19
N GLU A 57 8.62 16.72 9.24
CA GLU A 57 9.67 15.94 8.58
C GLU A 57 9.27 15.52 7.15
N LEU A 58 7.98 15.57 6.81
CA LEU A 58 7.45 15.25 5.48
C LEU A 58 6.65 16.42 4.92
N ASP A 59 6.82 16.74 3.64
CA ASP A 59 5.97 17.71 2.94
C ASP A 59 4.65 17.08 2.46
N GLY A 60 3.71 17.92 2.00
CA GLY A 60 2.39 17.44 1.53
C GLY A 60 2.46 16.59 0.26
N ALA A 61 3.49 16.76 -0.58
CA ALA A 61 3.66 15.99 -1.80
C ALA A 61 4.16 14.57 -1.48
N ALA A 62 5.08 14.43 -0.52
CA ALA A 62 5.55 13.17 0.03
C ALA A 62 4.42 12.40 0.71
N ALA A 63 3.56 13.09 1.47
CA ALA A 63 2.36 12.49 2.07
C ALA A 63 1.40 11.92 1.01
N LYS A 64 1.12 12.68 -0.05
CA LYS A 64 0.28 12.22 -1.18
C LYS A 64 0.93 11.05 -1.92
N GLY A 65 2.26 11.06 -2.07
CA GLY A 65 3.04 9.97 -2.63
C GLY A 65 2.93 8.67 -1.83
N SER A 66 2.88 8.78 -0.48
CA SER A 66 2.70 7.63 0.41
C SER A 66 1.31 6.97 0.31
N GLY A 67 0.28 7.67 -0.14
CA GLY A 67 -1.06 7.07 -0.33
C GLY A 67 -1.27 6.41 -1.69
N ARG A 68 -0.40 6.69 -2.67
CA ARG A 68 -0.66 6.39 -4.10
C ARG A 68 0.23 5.29 -4.68
N ARG A 69 1.23 4.82 -3.94
CA ARG A 69 2.13 3.74 -4.36
C ARG A 69 1.93 2.55 -3.44
N LEU A 70 1.05 1.64 -3.86
CA LEU A 70 1.27 0.22 -3.61
C LEU A 70 2.35 -0.21 -4.60
#